data_AF-A0A958RD88-F1
#
_entry.id   AF-A0A958RD88-F1
#
_cell.length_a   1.000
_cell.length_b   1.000
_cell.length_c   1.000
_cell.angle_alpha   90.00
_cell.angle_beta   90.00
_cell.angle_gamma   90.00
#
_symmetry.space_group_name_H-M   'P 1'
#
loop_
_entity.id
_entity.type
_entity.pdbx_description
1 polymer ?
#
loop_
_entity_poly.entity_id
_entity_poly.type
_entity_poly.pdbx_seq_one_letter_code
_entity_poly.pdbx_strand_id
1 'polypeptide(L)'
;YIRAIVANTLPFTAETLTLTDRYNEYVMTGLRTIWGVSLARIEREFGKQYAAYLLQHAQKHLENGLLVLENPASSGGETSPTLKTTRKGKFFCDGIASDLFSTFTVNESNDNIRGADV
;
A
#
# COMPACT_ATOMS: atom_id res chain seq x y z
N TYR A 1 15.95 -4.58 41.29
CA TYR A 1 15.59 -4.96 39.91
C TYR A 1 14.07 -4.82 39.70
N ILE A 2 13.47 -3.63 39.91
CA ILE A 2 12.00 -3.46 39.83
C ILE A 2 11.55 -2.01 39.53
N ARG A 3 12.38 -1.19 38.88
CA ARG A 3 12.05 0.22 38.60
C ARG A 3 12.19 0.58 37.12
N ALA A 4 11.60 -0.23 36.25
CA ALA A 4 11.48 0.08 34.81
C ALA A 4 10.10 -0.34 34.27
N ILE A 5 9.06 -0.31 35.12
CA ILE A 5 7.67 -0.62 34.75
C ILE A 5 6.77 0.60 34.97
N VAL A 6 7.35 1.80 34.90
CA VAL A 6 6.64 3.09 34.87
C VAL A 6 7.06 3.84 33.61
N ALA A 7 7.06 3.11 32.50
CA ALA A 7 6.81 3.69 31.19
C ALA A 7 5.53 3.02 30.72
N ASN A 8 4.39 3.48 31.27
CA ASN A 8 3.06 3.18 30.75
C ASN A 8 2.84 3.83 29.37
N THR A 9 3.89 4.37 28.75
CA THR A 9 4.08 4.38 27.32
C THR A 9 4.47 2.99 26.86
N LEU A 10 3.53 2.04 26.95
CA LEU A 10 3.31 1.25 25.73
C LEU A 10 3.14 2.34 24.66
N PRO A 11 3.96 2.41 23.59
CA PRO A 11 3.48 3.04 22.38
C PRO A 11 2.31 2.18 21.95
N PHE A 12 1.17 2.41 22.58
CA PHE A 12 -0.12 2.30 21.95
C PHE A 12 -0.09 3.41 20.91
N THR A 13 0.71 3.18 19.87
CA THR A 13 0.57 3.81 18.57
C THR A 13 -0.75 3.30 18.07
N ALA A 14 -1.82 3.86 18.63
CA ALA A 14 -3.14 3.74 18.08
C ALA A 14 -3.01 4.23 16.64
N GLU A 15 -3.03 3.26 15.72
CA GLU A 15 -3.94 3.35 14.59
C GLU A 15 -3.64 4.43 13.54
N THR A 16 -2.37 4.82 13.38
CA THR A 16 -1.87 5.35 12.08
C THR A 16 -1.63 4.20 11.09
N LEU A 17 -2.47 3.14 11.09
CA LEU A 17 -2.73 2.36 9.88
C LEU A 17 -3.54 3.27 8.92
N THR A 18 -2.88 4.33 8.47
CA THR A 18 -3.37 5.23 7.44
C THR A 18 -3.64 4.41 6.20
N LEU A 19 -4.51 4.89 5.31
CA LEU A 19 -4.93 4.21 4.08
C LEU A 19 -3.75 3.56 3.31
N THR A 20 -2.56 4.13 3.42
CA THR A 20 -1.27 3.62 2.96
C THR A 20 -0.93 2.20 3.44
N ASP A 21 -1.09 1.88 4.73
CA ASP A 21 -0.71 0.56 5.26
C ASP A 21 -1.65 -0.55 4.76
N ARG A 22 -2.96 -0.27 4.79
CA ARG A 22 -3.97 -1.14 4.18
C ARG A 22 -3.76 -1.32 2.68
N TYR A 23 -3.31 -0.28 1.98
CA TYR A 23 -2.92 -0.35 0.57
C TYR A 23 -1.70 -1.26 0.39
N ASN A 24 -0.65 -1.10 1.19
CA ASN A 24 0.57 -1.90 1.13
C ASN A 24 0.25 -3.39 1.37
N GLU A 25 -0.55 -3.71 2.39
CA GLU A 25 -1.05 -5.06 2.69
C GLU A 25 -1.88 -5.63 1.52
N TYR A 26 -2.77 -4.82 0.94
CA TYR A 26 -3.61 -5.23 -0.19
C TYR A 26 -2.76 -5.54 -1.43
N VAL A 27 -1.74 -4.73 -1.71
CA VAL A 27 -0.80 -4.95 -2.82
C VAL A 27 0.05 -6.20 -2.57
N MET A 28 0.65 -6.34 -1.38
CA MET A 28 1.43 -7.55 -1.02
C MET A 28 0.60 -8.83 -1.17
N THR A 29 -0.60 -8.85 -0.60
CA THR A 29 -1.47 -10.02 -0.62
C THR A 29 -2.05 -10.27 -2.01
N GLY A 30 -2.46 -9.22 -2.73
CA GLY A 30 -3.02 -9.30 -4.08
C GLY A 30 -1.99 -9.78 -5.10
N LEU A 31 -0.73 -9.34 -5.00
CA LEU A 31 0.35 -9.80 -5.87
C LEU A 31 0.79 -11.24 -5.55
N ARG A 32 0.72 -11.65 -4.29
CA ARG A 32 1.04 -13.02 -3.85
C ARG A 32 -0.04 -14.03 -4.22
N THR A 33 -1.28 -13.59 -4.38
CA THR A 33 -2.43 -14.43 -4.73
C THR A 33 -2.75 -14.41 -6.23
N ILE A 34 -3.51 -15.42 -6.70
CA ILE A 34 -3.89 -15.56 -8.12
C ILE A 34 -4.95 -14.51 -8.55
N TRP A 35 -5.63 -13.90 -7.58
CA TRP A 35 -6.69 -12.92 -7.81
C TRP A 35 -6.17 -11.60 -8.40
N GLY A 36 -4.96 -11.18 -8.02
CA GLY A 36 -4.37 -9.91 -8.44
C GLY A 36 -4.94 -8.72 -7.69
N VAL A 37 -4.66 -7.53 -8.22
CA VAL A 37 -4.91 -6.23 -7.62
C VAL A 37 -5.78 -5.41 -8.59
N SER A 38 -7.03 -5.12 -8.20
CA SER A 38 -7.97 -4.40 -9.07
C SER A 38 -7.83 -2.89 -8.91
N LEU A 39 -7.56 -2.16 -10.00
CA LEU A 39 -7.39 -0.71 -9.92
C LEU A 39 -8.66 0.01 -9.48
N ALA A 40 -9.83 -0.40 -9.97
CA ALA A 40 -11.11 0.17 -9.56
C ALA A 40 -11.34 0.04 -8.05
N ARG A 41 -10.98 -1.12 -7.49
CA ARG A 41 -11.13 -1.37 -6.06
C ARG A 41 -10.19 -0.48 -5.26
N ILE A 42 -8.93 -0.34 -5.68
CA ILE A 42 -7.99 0.56 -5.01
C ILE A 42 -8.48 2.00 -5.07
N GLU A 43 -8.96 2.44 -6.24
CA GLU A 43 -9.48 3.77 -6.43
C GLU A 43 -10.68 4.06 -5.50
N ARG A 44 -11.55 3.08 -5.27
CA ARG A 44 -12.71 3.20 -4.37
C ARG A 44 -12.37 3.10 -2.89
N GLU A 45 -11.48 2.19 -2.49
CA GLU A 45 -11.12 1.97 -1.08
C GLU A 45 -10.09 2.99 -0.57
N PHE A 46 -9.07 3.31 -1.37
CA PHE A 46 -7.94 4.15 -0.98
C PHE A 46 -7.95 5.52 -1.67
N GLY A 47 -8.46 5.59 -2.89
CA GLY A 47 -8.55 6.82 -3.67
C GLY A 47 -7.74 6.79 -4.97
N LYS A 48 -8.07 7.72 -5.87
CA LYS A 48 -7.42 7.88 -7.19
C LYS A 48 -5.91 8.07 -7.13
N GLN A 49 -5.41 8.73 -6.08
CA GLN A 49 -3.98 8.98 -5.92
C GLN A 49 -3.18 7.68 -5.77
N TYR A 50 -3.67 6.74 -4.95
CA TYR A 50 -3.03 5.43 -4.78
C TYR A 50 -3.14 4.56 -6.02
N ALA A 51 -4.28 4.58 -6.72
CA ALA A 51 -4.44 3.84 -7.97
C ALA A 51 -3.49 4.34 -9.06
N ALA A 52 -3.34 5.66 -9.21
CA ALA A 52 -2.40 6.27 -10.15
C ALA A 52 -0.94 5.96 -9.77
N TYR A 53 -0.59 6.06 -8.48
CA TYR A 53 0.74 5.72 -7.98
C TYR A 53 1.09 4.26 -8.24
N LEU A 54 0.20 3.33 -7.88
CA LEU A 54 0.36 1.90 -8.18
C LEU A 54 0.59 1.70 -9.67
N LEU A 55 -0.27 2.27 -10.52
CA LEU A 55 -0.21 2.07 -11.96
C LEU A 55 1.12 2.56 -12.54
N GLN A 56 1.57 3.75 -12.13
CA GLN A 56 2.80 4.35 -12.60
C GLN A 56 4.02 3.49 -12.23
N HIS A 57 4.09 2.98 -11.01
CA HIS A 57 5.18 2.10 -10.58
C HIS A 57 5.05 0.70 -11.20
N ALA A 58 3.83 0.18 -11.28
CA ALA A 58 3.54 -1.11 -11.91
C ALA A 58 3.84 -1.11 -13.42
N GLN A 59 3.75 0.03 -14.09
CA GLN A 59 4.07 0.16 -15.52
C GLN A 59 5.50 -0.28 -15.84
N LYS A 60 6.47 0.11 -14.99
CA LYS A 60 7.87 -0.32 -15.12
C LYS A 60 8.00 -1.85 -15.02
N HIS A 61 7.21 -2.46 -14.13
CA HIS A 61 7.19 -3.91 -13.94
C HIS A 61 6.40 -4.65 -15.02
N LEU A 62 5.39 -4.01 -15.61
CA LEU A 62 4.65 -4.47 -16.78
C LEU A 62 5.57 -4.54 -18.00
N GLU A 63 6.37 -3.50 -18.25
CA GLU A 63 7.37 -3.47 -19.32
C GLU A 63 8.45 -4.55 -19.13
N ASN A 64 8.88 -4.78 -17.88
CA ASN A 64 9.80 -5.86 -17.54
C ASN A 64 9.16 -7.28 -17.58
N GLY A 65 7.86 -7.40 -17.84
CA GLY A 65 7.15 -8.69 -17.89
C GLY A 65 6.98 -9.38 -16.53
N LEU A 66 7.10 -8.63 -15.44
CA LEU A 66 6.88 -9.10 -14.07
C LEU A 66 5.40 -9.04 -13.70
N LEU A 67 4.69 -8.04 -14.20
CA LEU A 67 3.25 -7.83 -14.01
C LEU A 67 2.54 -7.91 -15.36
N VAL A 68 1.24 -8.24 -15.34
CA VAL A 68 0.34 -8.21 -16.49
C VAL A 68 -0.96 -7.54 -16.12
N LEU A 69 -1.51 -6.75 -17.03
CA LEU A 69 -2.85 -6.20 -16.92
C LEU A 69 -3.81 -7.18 -17.59
N GLU A 70 -4.68 -7.79 -16.79
CA GLU A 70 -5.77 -8.62 -17.27
C GLU A 70 -7.04 -7.76 -17.32
N ASN A 71 -7.56 -7.53 -18.52
CA ASN A 71 -8.86 -6.89 -18.67
C ASN A 71 -9.95 -7.91 -18.27
N PRO A 72 -10.88 -7.55 -17.38
CA PRO A 72 -12.04 -8.39 -17.14
C PRO A 72 -12.77 -8.58 -18.46
N ALA A 73 -13.00 -9.83 -18.85
CA ALA A 73 -13.87 -10.13 -19.99
C ALA A 73 -15.24 -9.52 -19.67
N SER A 74 -15.81 -8.77 -20.61
CA SER A 74 -16.94 -7.85 -20.49
C SER A 74 -18.30 -8.45 -20.04
N SER A 75 -18.30 -9.55 -19.31
CA SER A 75 -19.48 -10.33 -18.94
C SER A 75 -19.92 -10.15 -17.47
N GLY A 76 -19.30 -9.27 -16.69
CA GLY A 76 -19.67 -9.09 -15.29
C GLY A 76 -19.15 -7.83 -14.62
N GLY A 77 -19.89 -6.72 -14.76
CA GLY A 77 -19.91 -5.59 -13.81
C GLY A 77 -18.68 -4.66 -13.73
N GLU A 78 -17.45 -5.15 -13.91
CA GLU A 78 -16.23 -4.35 -13.79
C GLU A 78 -15.58 -4.11 -15.16
N THR A 79 -15.36 -2.84 -15.49
CA THR A 79 -14.71 -2.39 -16.74
C THR A 79 -13.22 -2.05 -16.53
N SER A 80 -12.72 -2.20 -15.31
CA SER A 80 -11.35 -1.79 -14.98
C SER A 80 -10.38 -2.97 -15.05
N PRO A 81 -9.15 -2.75 -15.56
CA PRO A 81 -8.15 -3.81 -15.62
C PRO A 81 -7.70 -4.25 -14.22
N THR A 82 -7.40 -5.54 -14.10
CA THR A 82 -6.86 -6.16 -12.90
C THR A 82 -5.39 -6.49 -13.11
N LEU A 83 -4.56 -6.03 -12.18
CA LEU A 83 -3.12 -6.20 -12.23
C LEU A 83 -2.73 -7.53 -11.60
N LYS A 84 -2.15 -8.43 -12.37
CA LYS A 84 -1.75 -9.77 -11.92
C LYS A 84 -0.24 -9.96 -12.03
N THR A 85 0.32 -10.73 -11.11
CA THR A 85 1.72 -11.16 -11.20
C THR A 85 1.87 -12.25 -12.25
N THR A 86 2.90 -12.15 -13.09
CA THR A 86 3.24 -13.24 -14.00
C THR A 86 3.93 -14.38 -13.25
N ARG A 87 4.07 -15.54 -13.89
CA ARG A 87 4.90 -16.64 -13.34
C ARG A 87 6.33 -16.18 -13.02
N LYS A 88 6.89 -15.22 -13.76
CA LYS A 88 8.19 -14.62 -13.48
C LYS A 88 8.11 -13.67 -12.28
N GLY A 89 7.14 -12.75 -12.25
CA GLY A 89 6.96 -11.81 -11.16
C GLY A 89 6.61 -12.45 -9.82
N LYS A 90 6.00 -13.64 -9.80
CA LYS A 90 5.65 -14.36 -8.57
C LYS A 90 6.87 -14.67 -7.68
N PHE A 91 8.04 -14.91 -8.28
CA PHE A 91 9.30 -15.10 -7.53
C PHE A 91 9.88 -13.79 -7.00
N PHE A 92 9.61 -12.67 -7.68
CA PHE A 92 10.05 -11.33 -7.30
C PHE A 92 8.97 -10.53 -6.59
N CYS A 93 7.86 -11.18 -6.18
CA CYS A 93 6.70 -10.52 -5.61
C CYS A 93 7.07 -9.64 -4.41
N ASP A 94 8.01 -10.09 -3.57
CA ASP A 94 8.46 -9.37 -2.39
C ASP A 94 9.20 -8.07 -2.75
N GLY A 95 10.11 -8.14 -3.73
CA GLY A 95 10.82 -6.98 -4.25
C GLY A 95 9.93 -6.01 -5.02
N ILE A 96 8.97 -6.53 -5.79
CA ILE A 96 7.98 -5.72 -6.52
C ILE A 96 7.05 -5.02 -5.52
N ALA A 97 6.58 -5.72 -4.49
CA ALA A 97 5.72 -5.12 -3.47
C ALA A 97 6.45 -4.00 -2.72
N SER A 98 7.71 -4.21 -2.31
CA SER A 98 8.51 -3.15 -1.68
C SER A 98 8.68 -1.92 -2.57
N ASP A 99 8.84 -2.09 -3.89
CA ASP A 99 8.95 -0.99 -4.86
C ASP A 99 7.61 -0.25 -5.07
N LEU A 100 6.48 -0.94 -4.86
CA LEU A 100 5.12 -0.40 -4.99
C LEU A 100 4.59 0.25 -3.70
N PHE A 101 5.33 0.15 -2.59
CA PHE A 101 4.92 0.74 -1.33
C PHE A 101 4.87 2.25 -1.41
N SER A 102 3.79 2.82 -0.88
CA SER A 102 3.67 4.25 -0.70
C SER A 102 4.32 4.64 0.63
N THR A 103 5.27 5.57 0.58
CA THR A 103 5.91 6.16 1.78
C THR A 103 5.39 7.58 2.05
N PHE A 104 4.07 7.76 1.94
CA PHE A 104 3.44 9.01 2.37
C PHE A 104 3.55 9.12 3.90
N THR A 105 4.69 9.62 4.36
CA THR A 105 4.94 10.05 5.73
C THR A 105 4.11 11.31 5.96
N VAL A 106 3.18 11.23 6.90
CA VAL A 106 2.61 12.43 7.50
C VAL A 106 3.75 13.21 8.15
N ASN A 107 4.04 14.38 7.59
CA ASN A 107 4.96 15.33 8.19
C ASN A 107 4.28 15.84 9.46
N GLU A 108 4.55 15.20 10.61
CA GLU A 108 4.29 15.79 11.92
C GLU A 108 5.21 17.00 12.08
N SER A 109 4.79 18.12 11.49
CA SER A 109 5.15 19.45 11.97
C SER A 109 4.54 19.59 13.36
N ASN A 110 5.21 19.04 14.36
CA ASN A 110 4.97 19.36 15.76
C ASN A 110 5.49 20.78 16.01
N ASP A 111 4.76 21.77 15.49
CA ASP A 111 4.80 23.15 15.95
C ASP A 111 4.03 23.19 17.29
N ASN A 112 4.65 22.68 18.36
CA ASN A 112 4.22 23.02 19.71
C ASN A 112 5.18 24.06 20.26
N ILE A 113 4.94 25.30 19.82
CA ILE A 113 5.59 26.50 20.32
C ILE A 113 5.29 26.60 21.82
N ARG A 114 6.36 26.38 22.60
CA ARG A 114 6.65 26.93 23.94
C ARG A 114 5.57 27.90 24.45
N GLY A 115 4.63 27.38 25.22
CA GLY A 115 3.68 28.15 26.02
C GLY A 115 3.70 27.64 27.47
N ALA A 116 3.91 28.56 28.40
CA ALA A 116 4.11 28.40 29.86
C ALA A 116 5.53 27.95 30.24
N ASP A 117 6.32 28.74 30.96
CA ASP A 117 5.98 29.36 32.25
C ASP A 117 6.62 30.76 32.41
N VAL A 118 5.88 31.64 33.07
CA VAL A 118 6.17 33.06 33.38
C VAL A 118 6.94 33.21 34.68
#